data_AF-A0A7L0DJS5-F1
#
_entry.id   AF-A0A7L0DJS5-F1
#
_cell.length_a   1.000
_cell.length_b   1.000
_cell.length_c   1.000
_cell.angle_alpha   90.00
_cell.angle_beta   90.00
_cell.angle_gamma   90.00
#
_symmetry.space_group_name_H-M   'P 1'
#
loop_
_entity.id
_entity.type
_entity.pdbx_description
1 polymer ?
#
loop_
_entity_poly.entity_id
_entity_poly.type
_entity_poly.pdbx_seq_one_letter_code
_entity_poly.pdbx_strand_id
1 'polypeptide(L)'
;MDRVYEKPLPEERVFGILPNCSHAYCLGCIRKWRRSRDFQNGVIKACPQCRVTSSYYIPHKYWVSEAGEKEKLIETFKARTGKIRCKFFVRNQGHCPFKSDCIYLHELPPGRLLRCRRPPPRMPIVSGGGNTLGGEGG
;
A
#
# COMPACT_ATOMS: atom_id res chain seq x y z
N MET A 1 3.81 28.17 8.94
CA MET A 1 3.75 26.83 9.55
C MET A 1 2.87 26.89 10.79
N ASP A 2 1.76 26.15 10.82
CA ASP A 2 0.92 26.00 12.03
C ASP A 2 1.67 25.23 13.13
N ARG A 3 1.69 25.77 14.34
CA ARG A 3 2.21 25.10 15.53
C ARG A 3 1.14 24.18 16.10
N VAL A 4 1.29 22.89 15.86
CA VAL A 4 0.33 21.84 16.26
C VAL A 4 0.04 21.83 17.75
N TYR A 5 1.04 22.14 18.59
CA TYR A 5 0.91 22.18 20.05
C TYR A 5 0.04 23.33 20.57
N GLU A 6 -0.13 24.40 19.77
CA GLU A 6 -0.91 25.58 20.15
C GLU A 6 -2.40 25.43 19.81
N LYS A 7 -2.81 24.29 19.21
CA LYS A 7 -4.22 24.06 18.87
C LYS A 7 -5.08 23.93 20.14
N PRO A 8 -6.30 24.51 20.13
CA PRO A 8 -7.17 24.55 21.31
C PRO A 8 -7.63 23.15 21.72
N LEU A 9 -7.87 22.27 20.74
CA LEU A 9 -8.32 20.90 21.00
C LEU A 9 -7.13 19.94 21.11
N PRO A 10 -7.02 19.15 22.19
CA PRO A 10 -5.95 18.17 22.35
C PRO A 10 -5.97 17.08 21.26
N GLU A 11 -7.15 16.81 20.69
CA GLU A 11 -7.35 15.86 19.58
C GLU A 11 -6.74 16.35 18.27
N GLU A 12 -6.58 17.67 18.11
CA GLU A 12 -5.92 18.27 16.94
C GLU A 12 -4.41 18.42 17.13
N ARG A 13 -3.89 18.15 18.34
CA ARG A 13 -2.44 18.13 18.66
C ARG A 13 -1.80 16.81 18.22
N VAL A 14 -2.19 16.31 17.05
CA VAL A 14 -1.71 15.06 16.48
C VAL A 14 -1.04 15.37 15.15
N PHE A 15 0.13 14.78 14.95
CA PHE A 15 0.91 14.88 13.73
C PHE A 15 0.58 13.72 12.79
N GLY A 16 0.42 14.00 11.51
CA GLY A 16 0.43 13.02 10.43
C GLY A 16 1.86 12.84 9.93
N ILE A 17 2.49 11.74 10.31
CA ILE A 17 3.84 11.37 9.89
C ILE A 17 3.75 10.62 8.56
N LEU A 18 4.55 11.04 7.57
CA LEU A 18 4.63 10.37 6.28
C LEU A 18 5.74 9.30 6.33
N PRO A 19 5.49 8.06 5.84
CA PRO A 19 6.50 6.99 5.88
C PRO A 19 7.70 7.30 4.98
N ASN A 20 7.46 7.90 3.81
CA ASN A 20 8.48 8.07 2.76
C ASN A 20 9.25 9.40 2.85
N CYS A 21 8.97 10.27 3.82
CA CYS A 21 9.73 11.52 4.01
C CYS A 21 9.77 11.95 5.48
N SER A 22 10.75 12.77 5.87
CA SER A 22 10.89 13.30 7.24
C SER A 22 9.92 14.44 7.58
N HIS A 23 9.06 14.85 6.64
CA HIS A 23 8.10 15.91 6.86
C HIS A 23 6.91 15.43 7.70
N ALA A 24 6.60 16.18 8.75
CA ALA A 24 5.42 15.99 9.58
C ALA A 24 4.50 17.19 9.45
N TYR A 25 3.20 16.94 9.42
CA TYR A 25 2.18 17.98 9.36
C TYR A 25 1.13 17.74 10.43
N CYS A 26 0.35 18.76 10.77
CA CYS A 26 -0.83 18.54 11.60
C CYS A 26 -1.81 17.57 10.91
N LEU A 27 -2.51 16.74 11.69
CA LEU A 27 -3.46 15.76 11.15
C LEU A 27 -4.53 16.43 10.28
N GLY A 28 -5.03 17.61 10.69
CA GLY A 28 -5.96 18.40 9.90
C GLY A 28 -5.37 18.91 8.58
N CYS A 29 -4.08 19.27 8.58
CA CYS A 29 -3.37 19.83 7.44
C CYS A 29 -3.20 18.78 6.34
N ILE A 30 -2.70 17.59 6.70
CA ILE A 30 -2.54 16.49 5.73
C ILE A 30 -3.90 15.97 5.25
N ARG A 31 -4.94 16.03 6.08
CA ARG A 31 -6.31 15.67 5.70
C ARG A 31 -6.91 16.65 4.69
N LYS A 32 -6.69 17.96 4.87
CA LYS A 32 -7.07 19.00 3.90
C LYS A 32 -6.30 18.80 2.59
N TRP A 33 -4.99 18.59 2.65
CA TRP A 33 -4.15 18.32 1.49
C TRP A 33 -4.67 17.15 0.64
N ARG A 34 -4.94 16.00 1.27
CA ARG A 34 -5.46 14.82 0.56
C ARG A 34 -6.90 14.97 0.06
N ARG A 35 -7.66 15.93 0.59
CA ARG A 35 -9.04 16.22 0.17
C ARG A 35 -9.11 17.25 -0.96
N SER A 36 -8.11 18.13 -1.06
CA SER A 36 -8.02 19.09 -2.16
C SER A 36 -8.03 18.33 -3.48
N ARG A 37 -8.90 18.77 -4.40
CA ARG A 37 -9.04 18.22 -5.75
C ARG A 37 -8.36 19.10 -6.80
N ASP A 38 -7.72 20.17 -6.34
CA ASP A 38 -7.07 21.20 -7.17
C ASP A 38 -5.82 20.66 -7.88
N PHE A 39 -5.29 19.53 -7.40
CA PHE A 39 -4.10 18.89 -7.96
C PHE A 39 -4.39 17.45 -8.40
N GLN A 40 -3.64 16.99 -9.40
CA GLN A 40 -3.74 15.61 -9.87
C GLN A 40 -3.49 14.59 -8.75
N ASN A 41 -4.11 13.40 -8.88
CA ASN A 41 -4.08 12.34 -7.86
C ASN A 41 -2.68 11.93 -7.39
N GLY A 42 -1.63 12.14 -8.20
CA GLY A 42 -0.24 11.90 -7.82
C GLY A 42 0.30 12.91 -6.80
N VAL A 43 -0.11 14.18 -6.90
CA VAL A 43 0.37 15.29 -6.06
C VAL A 43 -0.33 15.29 -4.70
N ILE A 44 -1.63 15.03 -4.67
CA ILE A 44 -2.41 14.98 -3.41
C ILE A 44 -2.00 13.82 -2.49
N LYS A 45 -1.42 12.74 -3.06
CA LYS A 45 -0.84 11.62 -2.29
C LYS A 45 0.61 11.90 -1.91
N ALA A 46 1.22 12.94 -2.46
CA ALA A 46 2.60 13.28 -2.19
C ALA A 46 2.72 14.23 -1.00
N CYS A 47 3.93 14.31 -0.45
CA CYS A 47 4.28 15.33 0.54
C CYS A 47 4.17 16.74 -0.08
N PRO A 48 3.52 17.71 0.59
CA PRO A 48 3.46 19.10 0.14
C PRO A 48 4.84 19.74 -0.13
N GLN A 49 5.85 19.36 0.65
CA GLN A 49 7.18 19.98 0.60
C GLN A 49 8.14 19.27 -0.38
N CYS A 50 8.25 17.94 -0.31
CA CYS A 50 9.23 17.19 -1.13
C CYS A 50 8.62 16.39 -2.27
N ARG A 51 7.29 16.40 -2.43
CA ARG A 51 6.57 15.66 -3.48
C ARG A 51 6.83 14.14 -3.52
N VAL A 52 7.42 13.57 -2.46
CA VAL A 52 7.54 12.13 -2.32
C VAL A 52 6.16 11.52 -2.13
N THR A 53 5.80 10.55 -2.95
CA THR A 53 4.51 9.86 -2.93
C THR A 53 4.38 9.04 -1.65
N SER A 54 3.25 9.20 -0.95
CA SER A 54 2.93 8.47 0.27
C SER A 54 1.48 8.00 0.23
N SER A 55 1.24 6.69 0.13
CA SER A 55 -0.13 6.18 0.02
C SER A 55 -0.93 6.33 1.33
N TYR A 56 -0.24 6.39 2.48
CA TYR A 56 -0.84 6.54 3.81
C TYR A 56 -0.02 7.49 4.70
N TYR A 57 -0.61 7.94 5.80
CA TYR A 57 0.05 8.71 6.86
C TYR A 57 -0.26 8.06 8.22
N ILE A 58 0.61 8.28 9.19
CA ILE A 58 0.51 7.68 10.53
C ILE A 58 0.17 8.77 11.53
N PRO A 59 -0.99 8.72 12.20
CA PRO A 59 -1.32 9.67 13.26
C PRO A 59 -0.47 9.37 14.52
N HIS A 60 0.28 10.36 14.98
CA HIS A 60 1.14 10.24 16.17
C HIS A 60 1.11 11.52 17.01
N LYS A 61 1.21 11.40 18.34
CA LYS A 61 1.13 12.56 19.25
C LYS A 61 2.36 13.46 19.16
N TYR A 62 3.52 12.89 18.87
CA TYR A 62 4.79 13.60 18.83
C TYR A 62 5.36 13.62 17.42
N TRP A 63 6.11 14.68 17.12
CA TRP A 63 6.91 14.72 15.91
C TRP A 63 8.13 13.82 16.08
N VAL A 64 8.27 12.85 15.17
CA VAL A 64 9.43 11.98 15.06
C VAL A 64 10.33 12.47 13.93
N SER A 65 11.51 12.98 14.27
CA SER A 65 12.54 13.38 13.30
C SER A 65 13.58 12.28 13.06
N GLU A 66 13.76 11.39 14.03
CA GLU A 66 14.75 10.32 13.96
C GLU A 66 14.32 9.20 13.03
N ALA A 67 15.22 8.78 12.13
CA ALA A 67 14.94 7.74 11.15
C ALA A 67 14.63 6.38 11.81
N GLY A 68 15.37 6.01 12.86
CA GLY A 68 15.19 4.74 13.56
C GLY A 68 13.84 4.64 14.30
N GLU A 69 13.47 5.67 15.05
CA GLU A 69 12.17 5.71 15.74
C GLU A 69 11.02 5.73 14.73
N LYS A 70 11.18 6.48 13.63
CA LYS A 70 10.21 6.54 12.54
C LYS A 70 10.01 5.18 11.89
N GLU A 71 11.08 4.44 11.61
CA GLU A 71 11.00 3.10 11.02
C GLU A 71 10.24 2.13 11.92
N LYS A 72 10.57 2.12 13.23
CA LYS A 72 9.86 1.32 14.23
C LYS A 72 8.37 1.69 14.31
N LEU A 73 8.05 2.98 14.19
CA LEU A 73 6.68 3.48 14.17
C LEU A 73 5.94 3.01 12.91
N ILE A 74 6.58 3.03 11.74
CA ILE A 74 6.02 2.51 10.49
C ILE A 74 5.76 1.00 10.60
N GLU A 75 6.72 0.24 11.11
CA GLU A 75 6.58 -1.21 11.30
C GLU A 75 5.44 -1.54 12.25
N THR A 76 5.42 -0.93 13.44
CA THR A 76 4.37 -1.15 14.44
C THR A 76 3.00 -0.78 13.89
N PHE A 77 2.90 0.33 13.15
CA PHE A 77 1.66 0.76 12.54
C PHE A 77 1.19 -0.20 11.44
N LYS A 78 2.09 -0.67 10.58
CA LYS A 78 1.79 -1.70 9.57
C LYS A 78 1.36 -3.01 10.22
N ALA A 79 2.06 -3.47 11.25
CA ALA A 79 1.73 -4.69 11.98
C ALA A 79 0.36 -4.61 12.66
N ARG A 80 -0.01 -3.45 13.22
CA ARG A 80 -1.33 -3.22 13.80
C ARG A 80 -2.42 -3.15 12.73
N THR A 81 -2.17 -2.41 11.65
CA THR A 81 -3.17 -2.19 10.59
C THR A 81 -3.38 -3.43 9.72
N GLY A 82 -2.32 -4.19 9.49
CA GLY A 82 -2.35 -5.48 8.80
C GLY A 82 -3.07 -6.59 9.57
N LYS A 83 -3.50 -6.36 10.81
CA LYS A 83 -4.44 -7.25 11.53
C LYS A 83 -5.90 -6.83 11.36
N ILE A 84 -6.13 -5.61 10.88
CA ILE A 84 -7.48 -5.05 10.69
C ILE A 84 -7.93 -5.39 9.28
N ARG A 85 -9.06 -6.10 9.16
CA ARG A 85 -9.66 -6.45 7.87
C ARG A 85 -10.01 -5.20 7.07
N CYS A 86 -9.58 -5.18 5.81
CA CYS A 86 -9.87 -4.07 4.91
C CYS A 86 -11.38 -3.98 4.63
N LYS A 87 -12.01 -2.91 5.11
CA LYS A 87 -13.45 -2.66 4.92
C LYS A 87 -13.85 -2.64 3.44
N PHE A 88 -13.01 -2.10 2.56
CA PHE A 88 -13.27 -2.08 1.12
C PHE A 88 -13.18 -3.46 0.49
N PHE A 89 -12.18 -4.25 0.89
CA PHE A 89 -11.97 -5.60 0.38
C PHE A 89 -13.14 -6.52 0.76
N VAL A 90 -13.57 -6.47 2.02
CA VAL A 90 -14.72 -7.24 2.51
C VAL A 90 -16.01 -6.78 1.83
N ARG A 91 -16.24 -5.47 1.73
CA ARG A 91 -17.46 -4.90 1.13
C ARG A 91 -17.58 -5.19 -0.37
N ASN A 92 -16.47 -5.14 -1.12
CA ASN A 92 -16.46 -5.35 -2.57
C ASN A 92 -16.01 -6.76 -2.97
N GLN A 93 -16.22 -7.77 -2.11
CA GLN A 93 -15.99 -9.19 -2.43
C GLN A 93 -14.58 -9.50 -3.00
N GLY A 94 -13.54 -8.89 -2.42
CA GLY A 94 -12.15 -9.09 -2.85
C GLY A 94 -11.57 -7.97 -3.71
N HIS A 95 -12.31 -6.88 -3.96
CA HIS A 95 -11.79 -5.73 -4.71
C HIS A 95 -11.45 -4.54 -3.80
N CYS A 96 -10.15 -4.28 -3.61
CA CYS A 96 -9.67 -3.07 -2.92
C CYS A 96 -9.20 -2.02 -3.95
N PRO A 97 -9.73 -0.78 -3.93
CA PRO A 97 -9.29 0.27 -4.86
C PRO A 97 -7.83 0.69 -4.65
N PHE A 98 -7.26 0.36 -3.50
CA PHE A 98 -5.86 0.63 -3.15
C PHE A 98 -4.90 -0.51 -3.54
N LYS A 99 -5.40 -1.71 -3.92
CA LYS A 99 -4.60 -2.86 -4.35
C LYS A 99 -3.36 -3.09 -3.46
N SER A 100 -2.15 -2.91 -4.00
CA SER A 100 -0.86 -3.12 -3.34
C SER A 100 -0.47 -2.00 -2.36
N ASP A 101 -1.12 -0.85 -2.43
CA ASP A 101 -0.91 0.29 -1.51
C ASP A 101 -1.76 0.18 -0.22
N CYS A 102 -2.57 -0.88 -0.09
CA CYS A 102 -3.42 -1.08 1.06
C CYS A 102 -2.62 -1.55 2.27
N ILE A 103 -2.73 -0.83 3.38
CA ILE A 103 -2.10 -1.18 4.67
C ILE A 103 -2.95 -2.14 5.52
N TYR A 104 -4.16 -2.48 5.07
CA TYR A 104 -5.12 -3.32 5.78
C TYR A 104 -5.11 -4.75 5.25
N LEU A 105 -5.56 -5.68 6.09
CA LEU A 105 -5.58 -7.11 5.78
C LEU A 105 -6.59 -7.45 4.68
N HIS A 106 -6.12 -8.09 3.61
CA HIS A 106 -6.93 -8.62 2.51
C HIS A 106 -7.16 -10.13 2.67
N GLU A 107 -7.76 -10.54 3.79
CA GLU A 107 -8.20 -11.92 3.97
C GLU A 107 -9.64 -12.08 3.49
N LEU A 108 -9.85 -13.00 2.55
CA LEU A 108 -11.18 -13.50 2.21
C LEU A 108 -11.62 -14.45 3.35
N PRO A 109 -12.91 -14.46 3.75
CA PRO A 109 -13.40 -15.46 4.69
C PRO A 109 -13.08 -16.87 4.18
N PRO A 110 -12.51 -17.76 5.02
CA PRO A 110 -12.26 -19.15 4.67
C PRO A 110 -13.60 -19.83 4.46
N GLY A 111 -13.96 -20.05 3.19
CA GLY A 111 -15.29 -20.53 2.79
C GLY A 111 -15.66 -20.21 1.35
N ARG A 112 -15.01 -19.22 0.73
CA ARG A 112 -14.85 -19.20 -0.72
C ARG A 112 -13.43 -19.62 -1.04
N LEU A 113 -13.27 -20.92 -1.29
CA LEU A 113 -12.20 -21.41 -2.13
C LEU A 113 -12.22 -20.53 -3.39
N LEU A 114 -11.29 -19.58 -3.49
CA LEU A 114 -10.82 -19.16 -4.79
C LEU A 114 -10.45 -20.48 -5.45
N ARG A 115 -11.22 -20.89 -6.47
CA ARG A 115 -10.77 -21.91 -7.39
C ARG A 115 -9.38 -21.46 -7.77
N CYS A 116 -8.38 -22.11 -7.18
CA CYS A 116 -7.02 -21.99 -7.63
C CYS A 116 -7.15 -22.23 -9.12
N ARG A 117 -6.93 -21.18 -9.93
CA ARG A 117 -6.43 -21.42 -11.27
C ARG A 117 -5.12 -22.13 -10.98
N ARG A 118 -5.20 -23.46 -10.96
CA ARG A 118 -4.02 -24.31 -11.00
C ARG A 118 -3.15 -23.67 -12.08
N PRO A 119 -1.86 -23.38 -11.81
CA PRO A 119 -0.96 -23.14 -12.92
C PRO A 119 -1.20 -24.27 -13.92
N PRO A 120 -1.36 -23.99 -15.23
CA PRO A 120 -1.59 -25.05 -16.20
C PRO A 120 -0.51 -26.12 -15.98
N PRO A 121 -0.87 -27.42 -15.98
CA PRO A 121 0.12 -28.46 -15.81
C PRO A 121 1.20 -28.24 -16.88
N ARG A 122 2.45 -28.08 -16.43
CA ARG A 122 3.60 -28.07 -17.33
C ARG A 122 3.62 -29.44 -17.98
N MET A 123 3.24 -29.50 -19.25
CA MET A 123 3.35 -30.73 -20.03
C MET A 123 4.84 -31.05 -20.14
N PRO A 124 5.30 -32.28 -19.81
CA PRO A 124 6.65 -32.68 -20.15
C PRO A 124 6.78 -32.72 -21.67
N ILE A 125 7.79 -32.02 -22.20
CA ILE A 125 8.23 -32.19 -23.60
C ILE A 125 8.60 -33.67 -23.76
N VAL A 126 7.79 -34.38 -24.56
CA VAL A 126 8.14 -35.72 -25.04
C VAL A 126 8.99 -35.53 -26.29
N SER A 127 10.31 -35.56 -26.12
CA SER A 127 11.23 -35.71 -27.26
C SER A 127 11.22 -37.18 -27.68
N GLY A 128 10.18 -37.57 -28.42
CA GLY A 128 10.11 -38.86 -29.10
C GLY A 128 10.86 -38.79 -30.42
N GLY A 129 11.90 -39.62 -30.56
CA GLY A 129 12.62 -39.83 -31.80
C GLY A 129 11.89 -40.76 -32.78
N GLY A 130 12.36 -40.75 -34.03
CA GLY A 130 11.96 -41.62 -35.14
C GLY A 130 11.88 -40.78 -36.43
N ASN A 131 12.86 -40.76 -37.34
CA ASN A 131 13.51 -41.77 -38.18
C ASN A 131 13.10 -41.65 -39.66
N THR A 132 14.13 -41.59 -40.52
CA THR A 132 14.23 -42.10 -41.91
C THR A 132 13.24 -41.68 -42.99
N LEU A 133 13.78 -41.15 -44.10
CA LEU A 133 13.62 -41.61 -45.51
C LEU A 133 14.52 -40.69 -46.37
N GLY A 134 15.57 -41.20 -47.04
CA GLY A 134 15.56 -41.61 -48.46
C GLY A 134 15.61 -40.35 -49.34
N GLY A 135 16.67 -40.00 -50.08
CA GLY A 135 17.33 -40.75 -51.15
C GLY A 135 17.29 -39.88 -52.42
N GLU A 136 18.26 -40.06 -53.33
CA GLU A 136 18.30 -39.54 -54.72
C GLU A 136 18.65 -38.03 -54.85
N GLY A 137 19.54 -37.53 -55.71
CA GLY A 137 20.36 -38.03 -56.81
C GLY A 137 20.85 -36.79 -57.60
N GLY A 138 22.09 -36.78 -58.11
CA GLY A 138 22.65 -35.68 -58.91
C GLY A 138 24.16 -35.56 -58.78
#